data_AF-A0A5C5TVS8-F1
#
_entry.id   AF-A0A5C5TVS8-F1
#
_cell.length_a   1.000
_cell.length_b   1.000
_cell.length_c   1.000
_cell.angle_alpha   90.00
_cell.angle_beta   90.00
_cell.angle_gamma   90.00
#
_symmetry.space_group_name_H-M   'P 1'
#
loop_
_entity.id
_entity.type
_entity.pdbx_description
1 polymer ?
#
loop_
_entity_poly.entity_id
_entity_poly.type
_entity_poly.pdbx_seq_one_letter_code
_entity_poly.pdbx_strand_id
1 'polypeptide(L)'
;MKLDIAYRACVVALLIGQLLWFLFPWASLYGEQSVAALLFYGADSILGEQALNVASHFIFALYLVTYAGMYFFMRWARNFLLVLLLLGGLWIPVNGIAVQSGYEAMLGYFLTLGDGFLIGISFFSRVSQGFSRS
;
A
#
# COMPACT_ATOMS: atom_id res chain seq x y z
N MET A 1 -5.05 -25.90 4.39
CA MET A 1 -3.62 -26.04 4.74
C MET A 1 -2.67 -25.49 3.67
N LYS A 2 -2.53 -26.10 2.47
CA LYS A 2 -1.61 -25.58 1.44
C LYS A 2 -1.94 -24.14 0.96
N LEU A 3 -3.23 -23.85 0.82
CA LEU A 3 -3.71 -22.52 0.39
C LEU A 3 -3.45 -21.43 1.45
N ASP A 4 -3.53 -21.79 2.74
CA ASP A 4 -3.32 -20.84 3.84
C ASP A 4 -1.85 -20.42 3.95
N ILE A 5 -0.93 -21.35 3.68
CA ILE A 5 0.52 -21.09 3.62
C ILE A 5 0.83 -20.17 2.43
N ALA A 6 0.30 -20.48 1.24
CA ALA A 6 0.49 -19.65 0.06
C ALA A 6 -0.05 -18.22 0.28
N TYR A 7 -1.24 -18.10 0.87
CA TYR A 7 -1.82 -16.80 1.23
C TYR A 7 -0.92 -16.00 2.17
N ARG A 8 -0.44 -16.62 3.26
CA ARG A 8 0.49 -15.96 4.20
C ARG A 8 1.79 -15.54 3.53
N ALA A 9 2.32 -16.37 2.63
CA ALA A 9 3.50 -16.02 1.85
C ALA A 9 3.25 -14.79 0.96
N CYS A 10 2.08 -14.70 0.32
CA CYS A 10 1.68 -13.51 -0.44
C CYS A 10 1.58 -12.26 0.46
N VAL A 11 0.97 -12.37 1.65
CA VAL A 11 0.92 -11.26 2.62
C VAL A 11 2.31 -10.78 3.00
N VAL A 12 3.23 -11.71 3.30
CA VAL A 12 4.62 -11.37 3.64
C VAL A 12 5.35 -10.74 2.45
N ALA A 13 5.17 -11.25 1.23
CA ALA A 13 5.78 -10.68 0.04
C ALA A 13 5.33 -9.23 -0.21
N LEU A 14 4.04 -8.95 -0.05
CA LEU A 14 3.50 -7.59 -0.20
C LEU A 14 3.94 -6.68 0.95
N LEU A 15 4.02 -7.18 2.18
CA LEU A 15 4.59 -6.43 3.30
C LEU A 15 6.04 -6.03 3.03
N ILE A 16 6.87 -6.94 2.51
CA ILE A 16 8.24 -6.63 2.10
C ILE A 16 8.24 -5.60 0.97
N GLY A 17 7.39 -5.77 -0.03
CA GLY A 17 7.25 -4.80 -1.13
C GLY A 17 6.86 -3.41 -0.62
N GLN A 18 5.94 -3.31 0.35
CA GLN A 18 5.53 -2.05 0.97
C GLN A 18 6.68 -1.42 1.77
N LEU A 19 7.45 -2.23 2.50
CA LEU A 19 8.65 -1.77 3.21
C LEU A 19 9.71 -1.23 2.25
N LEU A 20 9.96 -1.94 1.15
CA LEU A 20 10.85 -1.47 0.10
C LEU A 20 10.32 -0.18 -0.52
N TRP A 21 9.04 -0.12 -0.86
CA TRP A 21 8.43 1.09 -1.41
C TRP A 21 8.54 2.29 -0.48
N PHE A 22 8.43 2.09 0.84
CA PHE A 22 8.48 3.20 1.80
C PHE A 22 9.91 3.61 2.19
N LEU A 23 10.81 2.64 2.40
CA LEU A 23 12.16 2.88 2.93
C LEU A 23 13.21 3.11 1.83
N PHE A 24 12.91 2.78 0.57
CA PHE A 24 13.86 2.96 -0.50
C PHE A 24 14.12 4.45 -0.76
N PRO A 25 15.37 4.89 -0.90
CA PRO A 25 15.71 6.29 -1.09
C PRO A 25 15.44 6.71 -2.54
N TRP A 26 14.16 6.77 -2.94
CA TRP A 26 13.73 7.08 -4.32
C TRP A 26 14.32 8.38 -4.84
N ALA A 27 14.55 9.37 -3.97
CA ALA A 27 15.22 10.63 -4.28
C ALA A 27 16.56 10.43 -5.02
N SER A 28 17.29 9.35 -4.74
CA SER A 28 18.58 9.03 -5.39
C SER A 28 18.46 8.60 -6.86
N LEU A 29 17.25 8.22 -7.30
CA LEU A 29 16.98 7.84 -8.69
C LEU A 29 16.57 9.03 -9.57
N TYR A 30 16.35 10.21 -8.97
CA TYR A 30 16.02 11.43 -9.69
C TYR A 30 17.29 12.27 -9.93
N GLY A 31 17.45 12.82 -11.14
CA GLY A 31 18.53 13.78 -11.40
C GLY A 31 18.30 15.10 -10.66
N GLU A 32 19.37 15.84 -10.34
CA GLU A 32 19.32 17.10 -9.57
C GLU A 32 18.30 18.13 -10.13
N GLN A 33 18.06 18.13 -11.44
CA GLN A 33 17.10 19.01 -12.11
C GLN A 33 15.63 18.57 -11.98
N SER A 34 15.37 17.30 -11.69
CA SER A 34 14.02 16.75 -11.50
C SER A 34 13.54 16.91 -10.05
N VAL A 35 14.48 16.98 -9.10
CA VAL A 35 14.24 17.10 -7.65
C VAL A 35 13.69 18.48 -7.25
N ALA A 36 14.02 19.53 -8.00
CA ALA A 36 13.54 20.89 -7.75
C ALA A 36 12.17 21.21 -8.37
N ALA A 37 11.67 20.40 -9.32
CA ALA A 37 10.52 20.76 -10.14
C ALA A 37 9.16 20.27 -9.63
N LEU A 38 9.08 19.17 -8.87
CA LEU A 38 7.82 18.59 -8.38
C LEU A 38 8.09 17.71 -7.15
N LEU A 39 8.25 18.37 -5.99
CA LEU A 39 8.52 17.75 -4.70
C LEU A 39 7.63 16.52 -4.48
N PHE A 40 8.24 15.49 -3.90
CA PHE A 40 7.77 14.13 -3.61
C PHE A 40 6.32 13.96 -3.08
N TYR A 41 5.68 15.07 -2.70
CA TYR A 41 4.32 15.15 -2.15
C TYR A 41 3.34 15.86 -3.10
N GLY A 42 3.69 16.02 -4.37
CA GLY A 42 2.83 16.57 -5.39
C GLY A 42 2.76 18.10 -5.40
N ALA A 43 2.97 18.68 -6.58
CA ALA A 43 2.66 20.09 -6.79
C ALA A 43 1.14 20.30 -6.70
N ASP A 44 0.72 21.44 -6.17
CA ASP A 44 -0.68 21.84 -6.00
C ASP A 44 -1.53 20.93 -5.10
N SER A 45 -0.90 20.20 -4.16
CA SER A 45 -1.63 19.49 -3.12
C SER A 45 -2.54 20.41 -2.32
N ILE A 46 -3.80 20.00 -2.13
CA ILE A 46 -4.80 20.72 -1.34
C ILE A 46 -4.44 20.74 0.15
N LEU A 47 -3.74 19.70 0.64
CA LEU A 47 -3.37 19.54 2.05
C LEU A 47 -2.03 20.20 2.39
N GLY A 48 -1.20 20.49 1.39
CA GLY A 48 0.17 20.94 1.57
C GLY A 48 1.16 19.81 1.88
N GLU A 49 2.44 20.07 1.65
CA GLU A 49 3.53 19.06 1.70
C GLU A 49 3.67 18.38 3.07
N GLN A 50 3.66 19.17 4.16
CA GLN A 50 3.82 18.62 5.51
C GLN A 50 2.68 17.68 5.90
N ALA A 51 1.43 18.05 5.60
CA ALA A 51 0.26 17.24 5.91
C ALA A 51 0.25 15.94 5.10
N LEU A 52 0.64 16.01 3.82
CA LEU A 52 0.81 14.82 2.99
C LEU A 52 1.89 13.90 3.52
N ASN A 53 3.03 14.44 3.94
CA ASN A 53 4.10 13.64 4.52
C ASN A 53 3.63 12.87 5.76
N VAL A 54 2.94 13.55 6.69
CA VAL A 54 2.34 12.93 7.87
C VAL A 54 1.29 11.88 7.47
N ALA A 55 0.43 12.18 6.49
CA ALA A 55 -0.59 11.26 6.01
C ALA A 55 0.03 9.99 5.39
N SER A 56 1.09 10.12 4.59
CA SER A 56 1.81 8.98 3.99
C SER A 56 2.41 8.06 5.05
N HIS A 57 3.05 8.63 6.09
CA HIS A 57 3.59 7.84 7.22
C HIS A 57 2.48 7.13 7.99
N PHE A 58 1.37 7.82 8.23
CA PHE A 58 0.22 7.25 8.93
C PHE A 58 -0.43 6.11 8.13
N ILE A 59 -0.66 6.32 6.83
CA ILE A 59 -1.21 5.29 5.92
C ILE A 59 -0.27 4.09 5.86
N PHE A 60 1.05 4.31 5.77
CA PHE A 60 2.03 3.22 5.80
C PHE A 60 1.92 2.40 7.10
N ALA A 61 1.84 3.05 8.26
CA ALA A 61 1.64 2.36 9.53
C ALA A 61 0.33 1.55 9.55
N LEU A 62 -0.76 2.11 8.99
CA LEU A 62 -2.01 1.37 8.85
C LEU A 62 -1.85 0.13 7.97
N TYR A 63 -1.13 0.21 6.84
CA TYR A 63 -0.84 -0.96 6.02
C TYR A 63 -0.06 -2.04 6.78
N LEU A 64 0.95 -1.68 7.58
CA LEU A 64 1.68 -2.64 8.41
C LEU A 64 0.77 -3.39 9.39
N VAL A 65 -0.07 -2.65 10.11
CA VAL A 65 -1.04 -3.20 11.07
C VAL A 65 -2.06 -4.09 10.36
N THR A 66 -2.50 -3.67 9.17
CA THR A 66 -3.46 -4.42 8.35
C THR A 66 -2.86 -5.72 7.85
N TYR A 67 -1.64 -5.71 7.30
CA TYR A 67 -0.97 -6.93 6.85
C TYR A 67 -0.67 -7.89 8.00
N ALA A 68 -0.30 -7.37 9.18
CA ALA A 68 -0.19 -8.20 10.38
C ALA A 68 -1.53 -8.86 10.73
N GLY A 69 -2.63 -8.10 10.75
CA GLY A 69 -3.98 -8.64 10.94
C GLY A 69 -4.38 -9.66 9.89
N MET A 70 -4.05 -9.42 8.62
CA MET A 70 -4.28 -10.35 7.50
C MET A 70 -3.49 -11.66 7.67
N TYR A 71 -2.24 -11.58 8.13
CA TYR A 71 -1.42 -12.75 8.43
C TYR A 71 -2.02 -13.61 9.54
N PHE A 72 -2.60 -12.99 10.57
CA PHE A 72 -3.28 -13.69 11.67
C PHE A 72 -4.76 -14.02 11.41
N PHE A 73 -5.26 -13.79 10.18
CA PHE A 73 -6.67 -14.02 9.81
C PHE A 73 -7.69 -13.25 10.67
N MET A 74 -7.36 -12.04 11.11
CA MET A 74 -8.29 -11.21 11.88
C MET A 74 -9.42 -10.66 10.99
N ARG A 75 -10.70 -10.83 11.40
CA ARG A 75 -11.88 -10.39 10.63
C ARG A 75 -11.86 -8.92 10.22
N TRP A 76 -11.37 -8.05 11.10
CA TRP A 76 -11.34 -6.62 10.82
C TRP A 76 -10.33 -6.28 9.73
N ALA A 77 -9.23 -7.03 9.61
CA ALA A 77 -8.12 -6.71 8.73
C ALA A 77 -8.50 -6.80 7.24
N ARG A 78 -9.32 -7.77 6.83
CA ARG A 78 -9.78 -7.88 5.43
C ARG A 78 -10.66 -6.71 5.00
N ASN A 79 -11.55 -6.27 5.90
CA ASN A 79 -12.43 -5.14 5.62
C ASN A 79 -11.61 -3.84 5.62
N PHE A 80 -10.64 -3.75 6.52
CA PHE A 80 -9.79 -2.58 6.63
C PHE A 80 -8.83 -2.44 5.44
N LEU A 81 -8.27 -3.54 4.91
CA LEU A 81 -7.48 -3.53 3.68
C LEU A 81 -8.32 -3.06 2.48
N LEU A 82 -9.58 -3.55 2.37
CA LEU A 82 -10.49 -3.09 1.33
C LEU A 82 -10.76 -1.59 1.44
N VAL A 83 -11.00 -1.08 2.64
CA VAL A 83 -11.19 0.36 2.88
C VAL A 83 -9.93 1.14 2.51
N LEU A 84 -8.74 0.69 2.91
CA LEU A 84 -7.47 1.35 2.56
C LEU A 84 -7.24 1.40 1.05
N LEU A 85 -7.53 0.31 0.33
CA LEU A 85 -7.40 0.26 -1.12
C LEU A 85 -8.35 1.25 -1.82
N LEU A 86 -9.61 1.31 -1.37
CA LEU A 86 -10.60 2.26 -1.91
C LEU A 86 -10.22 3.71 -1.59
N LEU A 87 -9.79 3.98 -0.35
CA LEU A 87 -9.31 5.30 0.05
C LEU A 87 -8.09 5.72 -0.75
N GLY A 88 -7.17 4.81 -1.07
CA GLY A 88 -6.00 5.10 -1.90
C GLY A 88 -6.38 5.66 -3.27
N GLY A 89 -7.38 5.07 -3.94
CA GLY A 89 -7.90 5.60 -5.21
C GLY A 89 -8.58 6.96 -5.08
N LEU A 90 -9.33 7.16 -3.99
CA LEU A 90 -10.00 8.45 -3.70
C LEU A 90 -9.01 9.56 -3.28
N TRP A 91 -7.81 9.20 -2.81
CA TRP A 91 -6.79 10.16 -2.39
C TRP A 91 -5.98 10.74 -3.55
N ILE A 92 -6.04 10.14 -4.75
CA ILE A 92 -5.33 10.61 -5.95
C ILE A 92 -5.54 12.11 -6.21
N PRO A 93 -6.78 12.64 -6.29
CA PRO A 93 -7.00 14.08 -6.54
C PRO A 93 -6.52 14.98 -5.40
N VAL A 94 -6.37 14.44 -4.19
CA VAL A 94 -5.94 15.20 -3.00
C VAL A 94 -4.41 15.33 -2.94
N ASN A 95 -3.69 14.35 -3.48
CA ASN A 95 -2.22 14.30 -3.48
C ASN A 95 -1.57 15.26 -4.50
N GLY A 96 -2.35 15.87 -5.40
CA GLY A 96 -1.81 16.74 -6.45
C GLY A 96 -1.07 15.97 -7.55
N ILE A 97 -0.22 16.66 -8.30
CA ILE A 97 0.56 16.06 -9.40
C ILE A 97 1.92 15.65 -8.85
N ALA A 98 2.18 14.35 -8.77
CA ALA A 98 3.48 13.80 -8.39
C ALA A 98 4.21 13.23 -9.61
N VAL A 99 5.52 13.49 -9.70
CA VAL A 99 6.38 12.83 -10.67
C VAL A 99 6.94 11.58 -10.02
N GLN A 100 6.60 10.43 -10.58
CA GLN A 100 7.12 9.13 -10.14
C GLN A 100 8.06 8.56 -11.20
N SER A 101 9.16 7.96 -10.74
CA SER A 101 10.03 7.17 -11.60
C SER A 101 9.28 5.94 -12.10
N GLY A 102 9.68 5.40 -13.26
CA GLY A 102 9.05 4.19 -13.80
C GLY A 102 9.14 2.99 -12.83
N TYR A 103 10.21 2.90 -12.03
CA TYR A 103 10.38 1.85 -11.03
C TYR A 103 9.43 2.03 -9.83
N GLU A 104 9.26 3.26 -9.35
CA GLU A 104 8.34 3.57 -8.25
C GLU A 104 6.89 3.28 -8.65
N ALA A 105 6.50 3.74 -9.83
CA ALA A 105 5.17 3.50 -10.39
C ALA A 105 4.91 2.01 -10.61
N MET A 106 5.90 1.27 -11.14
CA MET A 106 5.80 -0.18 -11.32
C MET A 106 5.61 -0.90 -9.99
N LEU A 107 6.40 -0.57 -8.96
CA LEU A 107 6.28 -1.20 -7.64
C LEU A 107 4.92 -0.87 -6.99
N GLY A 108 4.48 0.39 -7.05
CA GLY A 108 3.16 0.81 -6.56
C GLY A 108 2.01 0.08 -7.26
N TYR A 109 2.13 -0.15 -8.57
CA TYR A 109 1.15 -0.92 -9.34
C TYR A 109 1.09 -2.39 -8.89
N PHE A 110 2.24 -3.04 -8.72
CA PHE A 110 2.29 -4.42 -8.23
C PHE A 110 1.72 -4.57 -6.82
N LEU A 111 1.99 -3.62 -5.93
CA LEU A 111 1.42 -3.61 -4.59
C LEU A 111 -0.10 -3.47 -4.63
N THR A 112 -0.62 -2.54 -5.43
CA THR A 112 -2.07 -2.32 -5.58
C THR A 112 -2.78 -3.55 -6.14
N LEU A 113 -2.21 -4.19 -7.17
CA LEU A 113 -2.74 -5.45 -7.71
C LEU A 113 -2.67 -6.58 -6.68
N GLY A 114 -1.58 -6.65 -5.92
CA GLY A 114 -1.38 -7.61 -4.85
C GLY A 114 -2.42 -7.48 -3.74
N ASP A 115 -2.76 -6.25 -3.35
CA ASP A 115 -3.81 -5.98 -2.38
C ASP A 115 -5.18 -6.40 -2.89
N GLY A 116 -5.50 -6.06 -4.15
CA GLY A 116 -6.72 -6.54 -4.81
C GLY A 116 -6.81 -8.07 -4.84
N PHE A 117 -5.69 -8.74 -5.10
CA PHE A 117 -5.59 -10.20 -5.08
C PHE A 117 -5.78 -10.78 -3.66
N LEU A 118 -5.14 -10.21 -2.64
CA LEU A 118 -5.32 -10.64 -1.25
C LEU A 118 -6.76 -10.46 -0.78
N ILE A 119 -7.39 -9.31 -1.11
CA ILE A 119 -8.80 -9.06 -0.84
C ILE A 119 -9.63 -10.14 -1.52
N GLY A 120 -9.44 -10.38 -2.82
CA GLY A 120 -10.15 -11.40 -3.57
C GLY A 120 -10.08 -12.78 -2.92
N ILE A 121 -8.88 -13.22 -2.53
CA ILE A 121 -8.69 -14.50 -1.83
C ILE A 121 -9.34 -14.50 -0.45
N SER A 122 -9.22 -13.41 0.30
CA SER A 122 -9.73 -13.32 1.68
C SER A 122 -11.26 -13.39 1.78
N PHE A 123 -11.98 -12.95 0.73
CA PHE A 123 -13.44 -12.97 0.68
C PHE A 123 -14.03 -14.16 -0.10
N PHE A 124 -13.42 -14.53 -1.23
CA PHE A 124 -14.06 -15.46 -2.19
C PHE A 124 -13.43 -16.86 -2.23
N SER A 125 -12.38 -17.13 -1.46
CA SER A 125 -11.73 -18.45 -1.43
C SER A 125 -11.99 -19.21 -0.13
N ARG A 126 -11.48 -20.45 -0.04
CA ARG A 126 -11.50 -21.25 1.21
C ARG A 126 -10.77 -20.57 2.38
N VAL A 127 -9.85 -19.65 2.09
CA VAL A 127 -9.12 -18.85 3.10
C VAL A 127 -10.09 -17.99 3.93
N SER A 128 -11.23 -17.59 3.36
CA SER A 128 -12.27 -16.82 4.07
C SER A 128 -12.77 -17.50 5.36
N GLN A 129 -12.72 -18.83 5.43
CA GLN A 129 -13.11 -19.59 6.62
C GLN A 129 -12.16 -19.36 7.80
N GLY A 130 -10.89 -19.06 7.52
CA GLY A 130 -9.91 -18.68 8.54
C GLY A 130 -10.29 -17.37 9.22
N PHE A 131 -10.76 -16.39 8.44
CA PHE A 131 -11.24 -15.12 8.96
C PHE A 131 -12.51 -15.29 9.79
N SER A 132 -13.43 -16.16 9.41
CA SER A 132 -14.70 -16.34 10.13
C SER A 132 -14.58 -17.03 11.51
N ARG A 133 -13.39 -17.41 11.98
CA ARG A 133 -13.21 -18.12 13.27
C ARG A 133 -12.53 -17.31 14.37
N SER A 134 -11.87 -16.21 14.01
CA SER A 134 -11.25 -15.24 14.92
C SER A 134 -12.11 -13.99 15.06
#